data_AF-A0A973IA50-F1
#
_entry.id   AF-A0A973IA50-F1
#
_cell.length_a   1.000
_cell.length_b   1.000
_cell.length_c   1.000
_cell.angle_alpha   90.00
_cell.angle_beta   90.00
_cell.angle_gamma   90.00
#
_symmetry.space_group_name_H-M   'P 1'
#
loop_
_entity.id
_entity.type
_entity.pdbx_description
1 polymer ?
#
loop_
_entity_poly.entity_id
_entity_poly.type
_entity_poly.pdbx_seq_one_letter_code
_entity_poly.pdbx_strand_id
1 'polypeptide(L)'
;MSFITDTNCAIEQAIDRYLNCNAFERAILRILSVVDKRIGQTKFKAVLSELGHSESFYQQQLQTHFTPELKQKLIQQGLIDGTREGIKVSKFVADYLTVQTLIDNSFEDIIEFAEMVVPIEPAYHWNKPLLIDKLRQVRDCFYRRQFTRCIELLEFNKNPQLVDIEVNQVLIDLCFYPYKPQLFSVLPPQLQYQSLATLLELLKRDLLDNCEVVAVLASVVKQQPSDDNLRLLLAEQYLHRGDLNAANALISNSEKSTYGLQLSGWLQFLTGDSSAACATFTKAIVAKNRLGRRKKQYIGGAPGLMYVMALLQLGVGTEPSKLSELSRELEYLLDDYRFANHYRVSFMMIKQVSQVLSGKADSFSVAPSGYSQQDDYYSKLEVLFGCLCGHWAKSDAHSYYHQHLIGCVNKLAAAKQLLFTEIGVSLAHVFKLSLTSQLERIQTINLCDLIERKESWAIALEQLIALDQTPAVAPTKTTDKQTRIVWLLDPQRYGCNFEAKEQKLGKGGWSKGRSISLKRLSKETDSFDYLTVEDQALCR
;
A
#
# COMPACT_ATOMS: atom_id res chain seq x y z
N MET A 1 3.25 -0.14 -22.98
CA MET A 1 4.67 -0.40 -23.34
C MET A 1 5.30 -1.10 -22.16
N SER A 2 6.21 -2.04 -22.41
CA SER A 2 6.57 -3.05 -21.43
C SER A 2 7.85 -2.67 -20.68
N PHE A 3 7.77 -2.59 -19.36
CA PHE A 3 8.86 -2.08 -18.51
C PHE A 3 10.23 -2.73 -18.78
N ILE A 4 10.31 -4.05 -18.88
CA ILE A 4 11.59 -4.76 -19.05
C ILE A 4 12.15 -4.51 -20.46
N THR A 5 11.32 -4.68 -21.49
CA THR A 5 11.73 -4.42 -22.89
C THR A 5 12.22 -2.98 -23.09
N ASP A 6 11.47 -1.99 -22.62
CA ASP A 6 11.82 -0.57 -22.77
C ASP A 6 13.10 -0.24 -21.99
N THR A 7 13.24 -0.82 -20.79
CA THR A 7 14.44 -0.65 -19.95
C THR A 7 15.66 -1.26 -20.62
N ASN A 8 15.57 -2.47 -21.15
CA ASN A 8 16.69 -3.14 -21.83
C ASN A 8 17.13 -2.36 -23.08
N CYS A 9 16.20 -1.82 -23.87
CA CYS A 9 16.52 -0.96 -25.01
C CYS A 9 17.27 0.32 -24.58
N ALA A 10 16.81 0.97 -23.50
CA ALA A 10 17.49 2.14 -22.95
C ALA A 10 18.89 1.81 -22.42
N ILE A 11 19.08 0.61 -21.85
CA ILE A 11 20.39 0.10 -21.39
C ILE A 11 21.33 -0.10 -22.57
N GLU A 12 20.90 -0.78 -23.63
CA GLU A 12 21.70 -1.00 -24.84
C GLU A 12 22.20 0.33 -25.42
N GLN A 13 21.31 1.31 -25.58
CA GLN A 13 21.69 2.65 -26.07
C GLN A 13 22.67 3.39 -25.15
N ALA A 14 22.59 3.15 -23.84
CA ALA A 14 23.49 3.77 -22.87
C ALA A 14 24.86 3.06 -22.87
N ILE A 15 24.89 1.75 -23.04
CA ILE A 15 26.13 0.96 -23.22
C ILE A 15 26.84 1.39 -24.51
N ASP A 16 26.13 1.58 -25.63
CA ASP A 16 26.75 2.05 -26.88
C ASP A 16 27.42 3.42 -26.71
N ARG A 17 26.79 4.34 -25.98
CA ARG A 17 27.38 5.64 -25.64
C ARG A 17 28.63 5.49 -24.79
N TYR A 18 28.62 4.59 -23.81
CA TYR A 18 29.79 4.25 -23.01
C TYR A 18 30.92 3.63 -23.86
N LEU A 19 30.60 2.73 -24.79
CA LEU A 19 31.58 2.11 -25.67
C LEU A 19 32.21 3.11 -26.64
N ASN A 20 31.56 4.24 -26.92
CA ASN A 20 32.16 5.33 -27.69
C ASN A 20 33.06 6.27 -26.85
N CYS A 21 33.12 6.09 -25.53
CA CYS A 21 34.01 6.87 -24.67
C CYS A 21 35.47 6.41 -24.79
N ASN A 22 36.41 7.33 -24.52
CA ASN A 22 37.84 7.00 -24.49
C ASN A 22 38.23 6.21 -23.22
N ALA A 23 39.47 5.70 -23.15
CA ALA A 23 39.92 4.85 -22.05
C ALA A 23 39.78 5.51 -20.66
N PHE A 24 40.13 6.79 -20.53
CA PHE A 24 40.03 7.53 -19.26
C PHE A 24 38.58 7.75 -18.84
N GLU A 25 37.72 8.12 -19.78
CA GLU A 25 36.28 8.27 -19.55
C GLU A 25 35.66 6.96 -19.06
N ARG A 26 36.04 5.84 -19.69
CA ARG A 26 35.56 4.51 -19.29
C ARG A 26 36.03 4.14 -17.88
N ALA A 27 37.30 4.36 -17.55
CA ALA A 27 37.83 4.10 -16.20
C ALA A 27 37.08 4.93 -15.13
N ILE A 28 36.89 6.22 -15.38
CA ILE A 28 36.16 7.12 -14.47
C ILE A 28 34.72 6.65 -14.24
N LEU A 29 34.01 6.26 -15.30
CA LEU A 29 32.62 5.79 -15.20
C LEU A 29 32.53 4.46 -14.43
N ARG A 30 33.50 3.55 -14.62
CA ARG A 30 33.57 2.28 -13.87
C ARG A 30 33.80 2.51 -12.38
N ILE A 31 34.72 3.41 -12.02
CA ILE A 31 34.93 3.80 -10.63
C ILE A 31 33.65 4.39 -10.03
N LEU A 32 32.99 5.31 -10.75
CA LEU A 32 31.74 5.90 -10.29
C LEU A 32 30.62 4.86 -10.11
N SER A 33 30.62 3.78 -10.91
CA SER A 33 29.64 2.68 -10.80
C SER A 33 29.82 1.80 -9.56
N VAL A 34 31.05 1.64 -9.07
CA VAL A 34 31.31 0.91 -7.82
C VAL A 34 31.11 1.81 -6.60
N VAL A 35 31.35 3.11 -6.72
CA VAL A 35 30.98 4.06 -5.66
C VAL A 35 29.45 4.08 -5.51
N ASP A 36 28.72 4.29 -6.62
CA ASP A 36 27.25 4.28 -6.76
C ASP A 36 26.47 4.95 -5.59
N LYS A 37 27.11 5.96 -5.02
CA LYS A 37 26.57 6.96 -4.10
C LYS A 37 26.72 8.31 -4.77
N ARG A 38 25.73 9.19 -4.57
CA ARG A 38 25.83 10.56 -5.10
C ARG A 38 26.99 11.28 -4.41
N ILE A 39 27.96 11.73 -5.20
CA ILE A 39 29.24 12.23 -4.71
C ILE A 39 29.59 13.60 -5.31
N GLY A 40 30.04 14.52 -4.48
CA GLY A 40 30.51 15.83 -4.92
C GLY A 40 31.81 15.74 -5.72
N GLN A 41 32.03 16.66 -6.67
CA GLN A 41 33.19 16.65 -7.56
C GLN A 41 34.53 16.60 -6.82
N THR A 42 34.68 17.36 -5.73
CA THR A 42 35.90 17.38 -4.93
C THR A 42 36.19 16.03 -4.28
N LYS A 43 35.19 15.40 -3.67
CA LYS A 43 35.34 14.08 -3.05
C LYS A 43 35.61 12.99 -4.09
N PHE A 44 34.95 13.06 -5.24
CA PHE A 44 35.21 12.11 -6.32
C PHE A 44 36.63 12.22 -6.87
N LYS A 45 37.16 13.45 -7.03
CA LYS A 45 38.58 13.64 -7.38
C LYS A 45 39.53 13.07 -6.33
N ALA A 46 39.18 13.14 -5.05
CA ALA A 46 39.97 12.49 -4.00
C ALA A 46 39.95 10.97 -4.14
N VAL A 47 38.79 10.34 -4.39
CA VAL A 47 38.71 8.89 -4.70
C VAL A 47 39.61 8.52 -5.87
N LEU A 48 39.56 9.28 -6.98
CA LEU A 48 40.41 9.04 -8.15
C LEU A 48 41.91 9.19 -7.84
N SER A 49 42.26 10.09 -6.92
CA SER A 49 43.64 10.29 -6.49
C SER A 49 44.15 9.12 -5.65
N GLU A 50 43.35 8.69 -4.66
CA GLU A 50 43.67 7.53 -3.81
C GLU A 50 43.82 6.25 -4.64
N LEU A 51 42.94 6.05 -5.62
CA LEU A 51 43.03 4.94 -6.56
C LEU A 51 44.30 4.92 -7.41
N GLY A 52 44.97 6.05 -7.60
CA GLY A 52 46.27 6.10 -8.28
C GLY A 52 47.36 5.30 -7.57
N HIS A 53 47.13 4.90 -6.31
CA HIS A 53 47.99 4.03 -5.51
C HIS A 53 47.61 2.54 -5.58
N SER A 54 46.48 2.20 -6.20
CA SER A 54 46.04 0.81 -6.37
C SER A 54 46.80 0.13 -7.52
N GLU A 55 46.85 -1.20 -7.52
CA GLU A 55 47.47 -1.96 -8.61
C GLU A 55 46.69 -1.77 -9.93
N SER A 56 45.36 -1.76 -9.86
CA SER A 56 44.48 -1.65 -11.04
C SER A 56 44.54 -0.30 -11.76
N PHE A 57 44.86 0.79 -11.05
CA PHE A 57 44.85 2.16 -11.60
C PHE A 57 46.18 2.90 -11.44
N TYR A 58 47.26 2.16 -11.16
CA TYR A 58 48.57 2.70 -10.85
C TYR A 58 49.02 3.72 -11.90
N GLN A 59 49.39 4.92 -11.44
CA GLN A 59 49.93 6.02 -12.26
C GLN A 59 49.04 6.54 -13.41
N GLN A 60 47.75 6.17 -13.47
CA GLN A 60 46.85 6.66 -14.53
C GLN A 60 46.44 8.13 -14.37
N GLN A 61 46.69 8.74 -13.20
CA GLN A 61 46.38 10.15 -12.89
C GLN A 61 44.93 10.57 -13.21
N LEU A 62 43.95 9.68 -13.00
CA LEU A 62 42.54 9.89 -13.39
C LEU A 62 41.91 11.18 -12.85
N GLN A 63 42.38 11.68 -11.71
CA GLN A 63 41.93 12.93 -11.09
C GLN A 63 42.18 14.18 -11.96
N THR A 64 43.23 14.17 -12.79
CA THR A 64 43.55 15.29 -13.70
C THR A 64 42.65 15.27 -14.94
N HIS A 65 42.25 14.07 -15.37
CA HIS A 65 41.35 13.85 -16.50
C HIS A 65 39.89 14.17 -16.17
N PHE A 66 39.47 14.14 -14.90
CA PHE A 66 38.11 14.49 -14.50
C PHE A 66 37.88 16.01 -14.41
N THR A 67 37.69 16.66 -15.56
CA THR A 67 37.45 18.11 -15.66
C THR A 67 35.96 18.48 -15.60
N PRO A 68 35.60 19.75 -15.32
CA PRO A 68 34.21 20.23 -15.44
C PRO A 68 33.60 19.99 -16.83
N GLU A 69 34.39 20.13 -17.89
CA GLU A 69 33.97 19.92 -19.28
C GLU A 69 33.65 18.45 -19.52
N LEU A 70 34.51 17.54 -19.03
CA LEU A 70 34.23 16.11 -19.12
C LEU A 70 32.97 15.74 -18.33
N LYS A 71 32.80 16.27 -17.11
CA LYS A 71 31.57 16.09 -16.33
C LYS A 71 30.34 16.52 -17.14
N GLN A 72 30.36 17.71 -17.74
CA GLN A 72 29.24 18.20 -18.53
C GLN A 72 28.97 17.35 -19.77
N LYS A 73 30.03 16.89 -20.46
CA LYS A 73 29.94 15.94 -21.57
C LYS A 73 29.24 14.64 -21.16
N LEU A 74 29.66 14.02 -20.04
CA LEU A 74 29.08 12.78 -19.54
C LEU A 74 27.60 12.95 -19.11
N ILE A 75 27.23 14.11 -18.57
CA ILE A 75 25.83 14.46 -18.26
C ILE A 75 25.01 14.58 -19.56
N GLN A 76 25.51 15.29 -20.57
CA GLN A 76 24.83 15.44 -21.86
C GLN A 76 24.65 14.09 -22.59
N GLN A 77 25.61 13.18 -22.43
CA GLN A 77 25.51 11.81 -22.94
C GLN A 77 24.55 10.94 -22.12
N GLY A 78 24.10 11.37 -20.94
CA GLY A 78 23.22 10.59 -20.06
C GLY A 78 23.90 9.42 -19.36
N LEU A 79 25.24 9.41 -19.31
CA LEU A 79 26.03 8.37 -18.64
C LEU A 79 26.19 8.62 -17.14
N ILE A 80 26.08 9.88 -16.73
CA ILE A 80 26.00 10.30 -15.32
C ILE A 80 24.84 11.26 -15.12
N ASP A 81 24.22 11.21 -13.95
CA ASP A 81 23.25 12.19 -13.49
C ASP A 81 23.92 13.18 -12.53
N GLY A 82 23.77 14.48 -12.80
CA GLY A 82 24.39 15.57 -12.04
C GLY A 82 23.34 16.48 -11.40
N THR A 83 23.33 16.55 -10.07
CA THR A 83 22.49 17.47 -9.30
C THR A 83 23.34 18.39 -8.42
N ARG A 84 22.68 19.28 -7.66
CA ARG A 84 23.35 20.13 -6.65
C ARG A 84 24.06 19.30 -5.57
N GLU A 85 23.58 18.08 -5.31
CA GLU A 85 24.12 17.18 -4.29
C GLU A 85 25.31 16.35 -4.79
N GLY A 86 25.58 16.36 -6.10
CA GLY A 86 26.70 15.66 -6.70
C GLY A 86 26.34 14.87 -7.95
N ILE A 87 27.29 14.02 -8.36
CA ILE A 87 27.17 13.15 -9.52
C ILE A 87 26.90 11.70 -9.10
N LYS A 88 26.17 10.96 -9.92
CA LYS A 88 25.96 9.52 -9.80
C LYS A 88 25.99 8.90 -11.20
N VAL A 89 26.47 7.67 -11.33
CA VAL A 89 26.37 6.94 -12.60
C VAL A 89 24.89 6.72 -12.97
N SER A 90 24.59 6.73 -14.26
CA SER A 90 23.25 6.38 -14.74
C SER A 90 22.92 4.92 -14.43
N LYS A 91 21.72 4.67 -13.88
CA LYS A 91 21.25 3.30 -13.61
C LYS A 91 21.20 2.41 -14.86
N PHE A 92 21.11 3.01 -16.05
CA PHE A 92 21.10 2.30 -17.32
C PHE A 92 22.47 1.71 -17.72
N VAL A 93 23.56 2.11 -17.06
CA VAL A 93 24.90 1.56 -17.30
C VAL A 93 25.56 1.01 -16.05
N ALA A 94 25.06 1.37 -14.85
CA ALA A 94 25.69 1.06 -13.57
C ALA A 94 26.05 -0.42 -13.41
N ASP A 95 25.11 -1.32 -13.68
CA ASP A 95 25.34 -2.76 -13.56
C ASP A 95 26.38 -3.28 -14.56
N TYR A 96 26.26 -2.88 -15.84
CA TYR A 96 27.21 -3.27 -16.87
C TYR A 96 28.64 -2.87 -16.48
N LEU A 97 28.83 -1.63 -16.02
CA LEU A 97 30.13 -1.10 -15.61
C LEU A 97 30.68 -1.80 -14.36
N THR A 98 29.83 -2.08 -13.38
CA THR A 98 30.23 -2.79 -12.16
C THR A 98 30.67 -4.21 -12.50
N VAL A 99 29.95 -4.91 -13.39
CA VAL A 99 30.35 -6.24 -13.87
C VAL A 99 31.70 -6.20 -14.59
N GLN A 100 32.03 -5.15 -15.35
CA GLN A 100 33.36 -5.03 -15.95
C GLN A 100 34.48 -4.96 -14.90
N THR A 101 34.23 -4.33 -13.74
CA THR A 101 35.21 -4.30 -12.62
C THR A 101 35.40 -5.63 -11.92
N LEU A 102 34.41 -6.52 -11.98
CA LEU A 102 34.58 -7.90 -11.53
C LEU A 102 35.42 -8.70 -12.54
N ILE A 103 35.27 -8.43 -13.83
CA ILE A 103 35.98 -9.15 -14.90
C ILE A 103 37.48 -8.85 -14.89
N ASP A 104 37.87 -7.59 -14.66
CA ASP A 104 39.28 -7.19 -14.63
C ASP A 104 39.88 -7.11 -13.21
N ASN A 105 39.15 -7.60 -12.20
CA ASN A 105 39.54 -7.64 -10.79
C ASN A 105 39.77 -6.28 -10.11
N SER A 106 39.33 -5.17 -10.72
CA SER A 106 39.44 -3.83 -10.11
C SER A 106 38.36 -3.51 -9.06
N PHE A 107 37.34 -4.37 -8.90
CA PHE A 107 36.20 -4.10 -8.01
C PHE A 107 36.60 -3.89 -6.54
N GLU A 108 37.46 -4.76 -6.00
CA GLU A 108 37.86 -4.68 -4.59
C GLU A 108 38.79 -3.49 -4.33
N ASP A 109 39.72 -3.18 -5.25
CA ASP A 109 40.51 -1.94 -5.23
C ASP A 109 39.59 -0.71 -5.14
N ILE A 110 38.57 -0.64 -5.99
CA ILE A 110 37.66 0.51 -5.99
C ILE A 110 36.91 0.63 -4.67
N ILE A 111 36.44 -0.48 -4.09
CA ILE A 111 35.77 -0.44 -2.79
C ILE A 111 36.73 0.05 -1.71
N GLU A 112 37.91 -0.56 -1.58
CA GLU A 112 38.87 -0.24 -0.53
C GLU A 112 39.24 1.25 -0.52
N PHE A 113 39.69 1.77 -1.67
CA PHE A 113 40.11 3.17 -1.77
C PHE A 113 38.92 4.14 -1.74
N ALA A 114 37.73 3.75 -2.21
CA ALA A 114 36.54 4.60 -2.06
C ALA A 114 36.11 4.73 -0.60
N GLU A 115 36.22 3.68 0.22
CA GLU A 115 35.87 3.73 1.65
C GLU A 115 36.77 4.69 2.45
N MET A 116 38.02 4.92 2.02
CA MET A 116 38.91 5.91 2.66
C MET A 116 38.39 7.35 2.51
N VAL A 117 37.61 7.63 1.46
CA VAL A 117 37.11 9.00 1.15
C VAL A 117 35.62 9.15 1.42
N VAL A 118 34.85 8.09 1.19
CA VAL A 118 33.39 8.06 1.32
C VAL A 118 32.96 6.77 2.03
N PRO A 119 33.21 6.67 3.35
CA PRO A 119 32.89 5.46 4.11
C PRO A 119 31.38 5.22 4.18
N ILE A 120 31.00 3.94 4.15
CA ILE A 120 29.65 3.41 4.38
C ILE A 120 29.38 3.32 5.88
N GLU A 121 30.40 2.95 6.67
CA GLU A 121 30.26 2.85 8.11
C GLU A 121 30.34 4.23 8.78
N PRO A 122 29.42 4.54 9.70
CA PRO A 122 29.47 5.79 10.43
C PRO A 122 30.72 5.84 11.32
N ALA A 123 31.34 7.01 11.42
CA ALA A 123 32.54 7.22 12.25
C ALA A 123 32.34 6.88 13.74
N TYR A 124 31.09 6.81 14.20
CA TYR A 124 30.74 6.47 15.57
C TYR A 124 29.66 5.39 15.61
N HIS A 125 29.84 4.40 16.48
CA HIS A 125 28.96 3.23 16.63
C HIS A 125 27.51 3.57 17.05
N TRP A 126 27.25 4.76 17.59
CA TRP A 126 25.91 5.21 17.96
C TRP A 126 25.14 5.88 16.81
N ASN A 127 25.82 6.25 15.72
CA ASN A 127 25.15 6.80 14.54
C ASN A 127 24.56 5.65 13.72
N LYS A 128 23.30 5.80 13.32
CA LYS A 128 22.70 4.85 12.37
C LYS A 128 23.27 5.11 10.97
N PRO A 129 23.63 4.06 10.20
CA PRO A 129 24.04 4.24 8.82
C PRO A 129 22.90 4.89 8.02
N LEU A 130 23.25 5.75 7.07
CA LEU A 130 22.27 6.34 6.16
C LEU A 130 21.68 5.22 5.29
N LEU A 131 20.42 5.37 4.87
CA LEU A 131 19.78 4.39 3.99
C LEU A 131 20.63 4.14 2.73
N ILE A 132 21.14 5.21 2.11
CA ILE A 132 21.98 5.08 0.90
C ILE A 132 23.25 4.24 1.13
N ASP A 133 23.82 4.27 2.34
CA ASP A 133 25.00 3.49 2.71
C ASP A 133 24.62 2.02 2.89
N LYS A 134 23.48 1.76 3.55
CA LYS A 134 22.88 0.42 3.64
C LYS A 134 22.60 -0.17 2.25
N LEU A 135 22.06 0.60 1.32
CA LEU A 135 21.77 0.15 -0.05
C LEU A 135 23.05 -0.16 -0.84
N ARG A 136 24.09 0.67 -0.70
CA ARG A 136 25.41 0.39 -1.29
C ARG A 136 25.98 -0.92 -0.75
N GLN A 137 25.89 -1.15 0.56
CA GLN A 137 26.35 -2.40 1.18
C GLN A 137 25.60 -3.63 0.64
N VAL A 138 24.27 -3.54 0.46
CA VAL A 138 23.47 -4.61 -0.17
C VAL A 138 23.96 -4.87 -1.59
N ARG A 139 24.21 -3.81 -2.38
CA ARG A 139 24.69 -3.91 -3.75
C ARG A 139 26.05 -4.59 -3.83
N ASP A 140 26.98 -4.20 -2.98
CA ASP A 140 28.32 -4.78 -2.96
C ASP A 140 28.30 -6.25 -2.53
N CYS A 141 27.50 -6.61 -1.51
CA CYS A 141 27.27 -8.01 -1.15
C CYS A 141 26.63 -8.81 -2.29
N PHE A 142 25.72 -8.21 -3.05
CA PHE A 142 25.08 -8.87 -4.18
C PHE A 142 26.09 -9.21 -5.29
N TYR A 143 26.97 -8.28 -5.66
CA TYR A 143 28.04 -8.53 -6.63
C TYR A 143 29.05 -9.59 -6.15
N ARG A 144 29.31 -9.65 -4.84
CA ARG A 144 30.09 -10.72 -4.19
C ARG A 144 29.34 -12.05 -4.04
N ARG A 145 28.09 -12.15 -4.53
CA ARG A 145 27.18 -13.31 -4.37
C ARG A 145 26.91 -13.71 -2.91
N GLN A 146 27.05 -12.76 -1.98
CA GLN A 146 26.78 -12.95 -0.56
C GLN A 146 25.28 -12.77 -0.26
N PHE A 147 24.43 -13.57 -0.90
CA PHE A 147 22.98 -13.36 -0.87
C PHE A 147 22.36 -13.48 0.53
N THR A 148 22.90 -14.34 1.40
CA THR A 148 22.49 -14.41 2.81
C THR A 148 22.69 -13.06 3.51
N ARG A 149 23.83 -12.40 3.26
CA ARG A 149 24.10 -11.08 3.82
C ARG A 149 23.16 -10.01 3.24
N CYS A 150 22.82 -10.10 1.96
CA CYS A 150 21.81 -9.21 1.37
C CYS A 150 20.47 -9.33 2.09
N ILE A 151 20.00 -10.56 2.37
CA ILE A 151 18.73 -10.81 3.08
C ILE A 151 18.79 -10.25 4.51
N GLU A 152 19.90 -10.46 5.23
CA GLU A 152 20.11 -9.91 6.57
C GLU A 152 20.06 -8.38 6.58
N LEU A 153 20.71 -7.74 5.60
CA LEU A 153 20.73 -6.29 5.48
C LEU A 153 19.35 -5.75 5.10
N LEU A 154 18.63 -6.40 4.19
CA LEU A 154 17.31 -5.91 3.75
C LEU A 154 16.21 -6.12 4.81
N GLU A 155 16.43 -6.99 5.80
CA GLU A 155 15.54 -7.18 6.97
C GLU A 155 14.07 -7.40 6.58
N PHE A 156 13.82 -8.30 5.61
CA PHE A 156 12.48 -8.52 5.06
C PHE A 156 11.42 -8.80 6.13
N ASN A 157 10.22 -8.26 5.91
CA ASN A 157 9.11 -8.44 6.82
C ASN A 157 8.68 -9.92 6.88
N LYS A 158 8.32 -10.40 8.07
CA LYS A 158 7.74 -11.74 8.26
C LYS A 158 6.45 -11.95 7.48
N ASN A 159 5.70 -10.88 7.25
CA ASN A 159 4.58 -10.90 6.32
C ASN A 159 5.11 -10.52 4.92
N PRO A 160 5.17 -11.47 3.96
CA PRO A 160 5.74 -11.22 2.65
C PRO A 160 4.98 -10.13 1.87
N GLN A 161 3.68 -9.96 2.13
CA GLN A 161 2.86 -8.90 1.51
C GLN A 161 3.25 -7.48 1.96
N LEU A 162 4.09 -7.32 2.99
CA LEU A 162 4.60 -6.02 3.45
C LEU A 162 5.98 -5.76 2.82
N VAL A 163 5.96 -5.16 1.65
CA VAL A 163 7.15 -4.82 0.87
C VAL A 163 7.62 -3.41 1.23
N ASP A 164 8.89 -3.28 1.62
CA ASP A 164 9.53 -1.99 1.83
C ASP A 164 10.09 -1.48 0.50
N ILE A 165 9.31 -0.64 -0.18
CA ILE A 165 9.67 -0.14 -1.52
C ILE A 165 10.97 0.68 -1.47
N GLU A 166 11.16 1.49 -0.43
CA GLU A 166 12.30 2.40 -0.33
C GLU A 166 13.61 1.61 -0.20
N VAL A 167 13.61 0.59 0.66
CA VAL A 167 14.78 -0.27 0.87
C VAL A 167 14.97 -1.24 -0.29
N ASN A 168 13.90 -1.85 -0.81
CA ASN A 168 13.98 -2.87 -1.85
C ASN A 168 14.25 -2.31 -3.25
N GLN A 169 14.23 -0.99 -3.45
CA GLN A 169 14.55 -0.38 -4.75
C GLN A 169 15.89 -0.86 -5.31
N VAL A 170 16.88 -1.13 -4.45
CA VAL A 170 18.19 -1.68 -4.84
C VAL A 170 18.07 -3.03 -5.56
N LEU A 171 17.09 -3.86 -5.18
CA LEU A 171 16.86 -5.14 -5.84
C LEU A 171 16.32 -4.95 -7.26
N ILE A 172 15.57 -3.87 -7.51
CA ILE A 172 15.08 -3.56 -8.85
C ILE A 172 16.24 -3.16 -9.74
N ASP A 173 17.11 -2.27 -9.25
CA ASP A 173 18.31 -1.83 -9.96
C ASP A 173 19.22 -3.03 -10.27
N LEU A 174 19.40 -3.95 -9.33
CA LEU A 174 20.23 -5.15 -9.50
C LEU A 174 19.62 -6.24 -10.40
N CYS A 175 18.31 -6.41 -10.37
CA CYS A 175 17.65 -7.55 -11.03
C CYS A 175 16.97 -7.20 -12.35
N PHE A 176 16.64 -5.92 -12.60
CA PHE A 176 15.85 -5.49 -13.75
C PHE A 176 16.50 -4.34 -14.54
N TYR A 177 17.71 -3.89 -14.18
CA TYR A 177 18.50 -2.93 -14.97
C TYR A 177 19.88 -3.49 -15.38
N PRO A 178 19.97 -4.49 -16.29
CA PRO A 178 18.87 -5.13 -17.03
C PRO A 178 18.34 -6.38 -16.34
N TYR A 179 17.21 -6.90 -16.83
CA TYR A 179 16.75 -8.22 -16.44
C TYR A 179 17.66 -9.32 -17.01
N LYS A 180 18.27 -10.12 -16.13
CA LYS A 180 19.17 -11.24 -16.47
C LYS A 180 18.60 -12.58 -16.00
N PRO A 181 17.91 -13.36 -16.86
CA PRO A 181 17.22 -14.59 -16.46
C PRO A 181 18.11 -15.61 -15.74
N GLN A 182 19.37 -15.76 -16.18
CA GLN A 182 20.31 -16.73 -15.61
C GLN A 182 20.81 -16.33 -14.22
N LEU A 183 20.98 -15.02 -13.98
CA LEU A 183 21.32 -14.52 -12.65
C LEU A 183 20.11 -14.62 -11.73
N PHE A 184 18.93 -14.26 -12.25
CA PHE A 184 17.70 -14.26 -11.48
C PHE A 184 17.35 -15.66 -10.99
N SER A 185 17.51 -16.70 -11.84
CA SER A 185 17.16 -18.08 -11.50
C SER A 185 18.03 -18.68 -10.38
N VAL A 186 19.23 -18.16 -10.14
CA VAL A 186 20.12 -18.62 -9.06
C VAL A 186 19.98 -17.83 -7.76
N LEU A 187 19.15 -16.78 -7.71
CA LEU A 187 18.90 -16.03 -6.49
C LEU A 187 18.08 -16.87 -5.49
N PRO A 188 18.33 -16.72 -4.17
CA PRO A 188 17.44 -17.25 -3.14
C PRO A 188 15.98 -16.83 -3.37
N PRO A 189 14.99 -17.69 -3.08
CA PRO A 189 13.58 -17.41 -3.37
C PRO A 189 13.05 -16.14 -2.70
N GLN A 190 13.57 -15.81 -1.52
CA GLN A 190 13.23 -14.57 -0.81
C GLN A 190 13.64 -13.31 -1.59
N LEU A 191 14.82 -13.31 -2.21
CA LEU A 191 15.28 -12.20 -3.05
C LEU A 191 14.46 -12.12 -4.34
N GLN A 192 14.17 -13.25 -4.98
CA GLN A 192 13.30 -13.30 -6.17
C GLN A 192 11.90 -12.75 -5.88
N TYR A 193 11.30 -13.20 -4.77
CA TYR A 193 10.00 -12.71 -4.33
C TYR A 193 10.03 -11.21 -4.07
N GLN A 194 10.99 -10.73 -3.27
CA GLN A 194 11.04 -9.32 -2.89
C GLN A 194 11.34 -8.41 -4.09
N SER A 195 12.20 -8.83 -5.03
CA SER A 195 12.45 -8.07 -6.25
C SER A 195 11.19 -7.99 -7.14
N LEU A 196 10.47 -9.10 -7.33
CA LEU A 196 9.27 -9.13 -8.16
C LEU A 196 8.10 -8.41 -7.49
N ALA A 197 7.87 -8.62 -6.20
CA ALA A 197 6.82 -7.96 -5.44
C ALA A 197 7.01 -6.44 -5.41
N THR A 198 8.26 -5.98 -5.22
CA THR A 198 8.57 -4.53 -5.24
C THR A 198 8.33 -3.93 -6.62
N LEU A 199 8.80 -4.58 -7.69
CA LEU A 199 8.58 -4.09 -9.05
C LEU A 199 7.09 -4.06 -9.40
N LEU A 200 6.34 -5.13 -9.09
CA LEU A 200 4.90 -5.18 -9.36
C LEU A 200 4.12 -4.11 -8.59
N GLU A 201 4.50 -3.83 -7.34
CA GLU A 201 3.88 -2.75 -6.55
C GLU A 201 4.17 -1.38 -7.15
N LEU A 202 5.41 -1.11 -7.59
CA LEU A 202 5.76 0.14 -8.26
C LEU A 202 5.00 0.32 -9.57
N LEU A 203 4.99 -0.70 -10.44
CA LEU A 203 4.26 -0.64 -11.71
C LEU A 203 2.77 -0.43 -11.49
N LYS A 204 2.19 -1.09 -10.48
CA LYS A 204 0.80 -0.87 -10.08
C LYS A 204 0.60 0.58 -9.64
N ARG A 205 1.39 1.07 -8.68
CA ARG A 205 1.29 2.44 -8.15
C ARG A 205 1.34 3.49 -9.27
N ASP A 206 2.29 3.32 -10.19
CA ASP A 206 2.57 4.27 -11.26
C ASP A 206 1.70 4.04 -12.52
N LEU A 207 0.71 3.13 -12.45
CA LEU A 207 -0.21 2.78 -13.54
C LEU A 207 0.50 2.36 -14.84
N LEU A 208 1.56 1.57 -14.70
CA LEU A 208 2.34 1.02 -15.80
C LEU A 208 1.92 -0.42 -16.11
N ASP A 209 2.06 -0.81 -17.38
CA ASP A 209 1.83 -2.18 -17.83
C ASP A 209 2.86 -3.12 -17.19
N ASN A 210 2.35 -4.17 -16.54
CA ASN A 210 3.13 -5.17 -15.81
C ASN A 210 3.03 -6.58 -16.42
N CYS A 211 2.51 -6.74 -17.65
CA CYS A 211 2.33 -8.05 -18.30
C CYS A 211 3.63 -8.85 -18.43
N GLU A 212 4.72 -8.22 -18.88
CA GLU A 212 6.01 -8.91 -19.05
C GLU A 212 6.60 -9.34 -17.71
N VAL A 213 6.47 -8.51 -16.67
CA VAL A 213 6.92 -8.85 -15.31
C VAL A 213 6.13 -10.03 -14.74
N VAL A 214 4.82 -10.10 -15.04
CA VAL A 214 3.99 -11.24 -14.63
C VAL A 214 4.31 -12.50 -15.44
N ALA A 215 4.66 -12.38 -16.71
CA ALA A 215 5.17 -13.50 -17.50
C ALA A 215 6.50 -14.02 -16.93
N VAL A 216 7.40 -13.12 -16.51
CA VAL A 216 8.63 -13.46 -15.79
C VAL A 216 8.30 -14.21 -14.49
N LEU A 217 7.43 -13.66 -13.64
CA LEU A 217 7.00 -14.32 -12.41
C LEU A 217 6.42 -15.71 -12.68
N ALA A 218 5.57 -15.85 -13.70
CA ALA A 218 5.02 -17.15 -14.10
C ALA A 218 6.12 -18.14 -14.52
N SER A 219 7.15 -17.68 -15.23
CA SER A 219 8.31 -18.53 -15.58
C SER A 219 9.09 -18.99 -14.34
N VAL A 220 9.26 -18.11 -13.35
CA VAL A 220 9.98 -18.40 -12.10
C VAL A 220 9.19 -19.39 -11.25
N VAL A 221 7.87 -19.21 -11.12
CA VAL A 221 6.98 -20.16 -10.42
C VAL A 221 7.03 -21.55 -11.07
N LYS A 222 7.09 -21.64 -12.40
CA LYS A 222 7.25 -22.92 -13.09
C LYS A 222 8.57 -23.62 -12.77
N GLN A 223 9.64 -22.85 -12.58
CA GLN A 223 10.96 -23.39 -12.21
C GLN A 223 11.03 -23.76 -10.72
N GLN A 224 10.24 -23.12 -9.87
CA GLN A 224 10.22 -23.32 -8.42
C GLN A 224 8.78 -23.53 -7.89
N PRO A 225 8.10 -24.64 -8.27
CA PRO A 225 6.70 -24.85 -7.94
C PRO A 225 6.43 -25.04 -6.44
N SER A 226 7.47 -25.32 -5.65
CA SER A 226 7.37 -25.49 -4.19
C SER A 226 7.48 -24.19 -3.39
N ASP A 227 7.81 -23.05 -4.02
CA ASP A 227 7.83 -21.77 -3.31
C ASP A 227 6.42 -21.16 -3.23
N ASP A 228 5.83 -21.22 -2.04
CA ASP A 228 4.49 -20.72 -1.80
C ASP A 228 4.37 -19.21 -2.01
N ASN A 229 5.39 -18.42 -1.66
CA ASN A 229 5.29 -16.96 -1.75
C ASN A 229 5.27 -16.50 -3.20
N LEU A 230 6.14 -17.05 -4.06
CA LEU A 230 6.14 -16.77 -5.50
C LEU A 230 4.83 -17.23 -6.16
N ARG A 231 4.35 -18.44 -5.81
CA ARG A 231 3.06 -18.97 -6.28
C ARG A 231 1.90 -18.04 -5.90
N LEU A 232 1.84 -17.60 -4.64
CA LEU A 232 0.79 -16.73 -4.14
C LEU A 232 0.89 -15.31 -4.73
N LEU A 233 2.10 -14.78 -4.95
CA LEU A 233 2.27 -13.52 -5.66
C LEU A 233 1.68 -13.58 -7.07
N LEU A 234 1.92 -14.68 -7.79
CA LEU A 234 1.35 -14.87 -9.12
C LEU A 234 -0.18 -14.99 -9.07
N ALA A 235 -0.73 -15.71 -8.11
CA ALA A 235 -2.17 -15.80 -7.90
C ALA A 235 -2.80 -14.42 -7.64
N GLU A 236 -2.15 -13.58 -6.82
CA GLU A 236 -2.59 -12.19 -6.58
C GLU A 236 -2.59 -11.37 -7.87
N GLN A 237 -1.57 -11.51 -8.71
CA GLN A 237 -1.51 -10.85 -10.01
C GLN A 237 -2.62 -11.30 -10.98
N TYR A 238 -3.06 -12.56 -10.91
CA TYR A 238 -4.21 -13.05 -11.68
C TYR A 238 -5.53 -12.52 -11.13
N LEU A 239 -5.69 -12.42 -9.81
CA LEU A 239 -6.88 -11.79 -9.20
C LEU A 239 -7.03 -10.33 -9.61
N HIS A 240 -5.94 -9.56 -9.64
CA HIS A 240 -5.95 -8.18 -10.16
C HIS A 240 -6.38 -8.07 -11.63
N ARG A 241 -6.14 -9.12 -12.42
CA ARG A 241 -6.56 -9.22 -13.83
C ARG A 241 -7.91 -9.90 -14.03
N GLY A 242 -8.56 -10.36 -12.97
CA GLY A 242 -9.83 -11.09 -13.09
C GLY A 242 -9.70 -12.52 -13.65
N ASP A 243 -8.49 -13.07 -13.78
CA ASP A 243 -8.30 -14.46 -14.20
C ASP A 243 -8.48 -15.39 -12.99
N LEU A 244 -9.75 -15.60 -12.62
CA LEU A 244 -10.13 -16.36 -11.44
C LEU A 244 -9.70 -17.83 -11.54
N ASN A 245 -9.68 -18.40 -12.75
CA ASN A 245 -9.31 -19.78 -12.99
C ASN A 245 -7.81 -19.99 -12.76
N ALA A 246 -6.97 -19.12 -13.32
CA ALA A 246 -5.52 -19.18 -13.11
C ALA A 246 -5.15 -18.91 -11.65
N ALA A 247 -5.83 -17.96 -11.00
CA ALA A 247 -5.66 -17.72 -9.57
C ALA A 247 -6.03 -18.96 -8.73
N ASN A 248 -7.18 -19.58 -8.98
CA ASN A 248 -7.64 -20.77 -8.27
C ASN A 248 -6.67 -21.96 -8.44
N ALA A 249 -6.15 -22.17 -9.65
CA ALA A 249 -5.18 -23.24 -9.93
C ALA A 249 -3.88 -23.09 -9.12
N LEU A 250 -3.52 -21.86 -8.75
CA LEU A 250 -2.36 -21.58 -7.94
C LEU A 250 -2.65 -21.58 -6.45
N ILE A 251 -3.89 -21.38 -5.99
CA ILE A 251 -4.22 -21.34 -4.56
C ILE A 251 -4.52 -22.75 -4.07
N SER A 252 -3.68 -23.28 -3.16
CA SER A 252 -3.88 -24.63 -2.63
C SER A 252 -5.18 -24.76 -1.81
N ASN A 253 -5.90 -25.86 -1.98
CA ASN A 253 -7.07 -26.18 -1.15
C ASN A 253 -6.71 -26.41 0.34
N SER A 254 -5.45 -26.71 0.65
CA SER A 254 -4.95 -26.95 2.01
C SER A 254 -4.21 -25.75 2.61
N GLU A 255 -4.38 -24.57 2.03
CA GLU A 255 -3.69 -23.34 2.40
C GLU A 255 -3.97 -22.92 3.84
N LYS A 256 -2.90 -22.59 4.56
CA LYS A 256 -2.95 -22.21 5.99
C LYS A 256 -2.22 -20.90 6.26
N SER A 257 -1.46 -20.39 5.30
CA SER A 257 -0.80 -19.10 5.43
C SER A 257 -1.83 -17.97 5.43
N THR A 258 -1.52 -16.87 6.11
CA THR A 258 -2.41 -15.70 6.08
C THR A 258 -2.53 -15.12 4.66
N TYR A 259 -1.46 -15.17 3.88
CA TYR A 259 -1.44 -14.66 2.51
C TYR A 259 -2.38 -15.49 1.62
N GLY A 260 -2.20 -16.81 1.60
CA GLY A 260 -3.04 -17.66 0.77
C GLY A 260 -4.50 -17.67 1.21
N LEU A 261 -4.81 -17.62 2.51
CA LEU A 261 -6.19 -17.46 2.99
C LEU A 261 -6.82 -16.13 2.56
N GLN A 262 -6.05 -15.03 2.51
CA GLN A 262 -6.55 -13.75 1.98
C GLN A 262 -6.91 -13.86 0.49
N LEU A 263 -6.09 -14.55 -0.31
CA LEU A 263 -6.37 -14.75 -1.74
C LEU A 263 -7.53 -15.71 -1.97
N SER A 264 -7.67 -16.78 -1.17
CA SER A 264 -8.83 -17.66 -1.20
C SER A 264 -10.13 -16.91 -0.89
N GLY A 265 -10.12 -16.06 0.14
CA GLY A 265 -11.28 -15.24 0.50
C GLY A 265 -11.63 -14.22 -0.60
N TRP A 266 -10.61 -13.62 -1.22
CA TRP A 266 -10.79 -12.74 -2.38
C TRP A 266 -11.46 -13.49 -3.54
N LEU A 267 -10.90 -14.64 -3.93
CA LEU A 267 -11.45 -15.47 -5.00
C LEU A 267 -12.92 -15.85 -4.74
N GLN A 268 -13.22 -16.35 -3.53
CA GLN A 268 -14.59 -16.74 -3.13
C GLN A 268 -15.59 -15.58 -3.27
N PHE A 269 -15.18 -14.37 -2.86
CA PHE A 269 -16.01 -13.17 -3.02
C PHE A 269 -16.26 -12.86 -4.50
N LEU A 270 -15.23 -12.87 -5.34
CA LEU A 270 -15.39 -12.58 -6.77
C LEU A 270 -16.21 -13.64 -7.53
N THR A 271 -16.26 -14.87 -7.03
CA THR A 271 -17.14 -15.93 -7.52
C THR A 271 -18.57 -15.88 -6.97
N GLY A 272 -18.87 -14.94 -6.06
CA GLY A 272 -20.21 -14.71 -5.51
C GLY A 272 -20.53 -15.41 -4.19
N ASP A 273 -19.56 -16.09 -3.56
CA ASP A 273 -19.75 -16.74 -2.25
C ASP A 273 -19.22 -15.87 -1.10
N SER A 274 -19.99 -14.82 -0.78
CA SER A 274 -19.62 -13.87 0.28
C SER A 274 -19.60 -14.48 1.68
N SER A 275 -20.40 -15.53 1.93
CA SER A 275 -20.42 -16.22 3.23
C SER A 275 -19.13 -17.01 3.44
N ALA A 276 -18.73 -17.82 2.45
CA ALA A 276 -17.45 -18.52 2.49
C ALA A 276 -16.27 -17.54 2.55
N ALA A 277 -16.32 -16.45 1.77
CA ALA A 277 -15.29 -15.41 1.80
C ALA A 277 -15.08 -14.85 3.21
N CYS A 278 -16.16 -14.45 3.90
CA CYS A 278 -16.08 -13.93 5.26
C CYS A 278 -15.50 -14.95 6.25
N ALA A 279 -15.90 -16.21 6.14
CA ALA A 279 -15.35 -17.29 6.97
C ALA A 279 -13.84 -17.48 6.72
N THR A 280 -13.41 -17.43 5.46
CA THR A 280 -12.01 -17.58 5.06
C THR A 280 -11.15 -16.39 5.51
N PHE A 281 -11.63 -15.16 5.37
CA PHE A 281 -10.94 -13.97 5.89
C PHE A 281 -10.80 -14.00 7.41
N THR A 282 -11.79 -14.51 8.14
CA THR A 282 -11.70 -14.70 9.59
C THR A 282 -10.54 -15.66 9.94
N LYS A 283 -10.37 -16.75 9.20
CA LYS A 283 -9.21 -17.65 9.34
C LYS A 283 -7.90 -16.92 9.00
N ALA A 284 -7.91 -16.05 7.98
CA ALA A 284 -6.74 -15.28 7.59
C ALA A 284 -6.27 -14.32 8.70
N ILE A 285 -7.20 -13.69 9.43
CA ILE A 285 -6.90 -12.84 10.61
C ILE A 285 -6.24 -13.66 11.72
N VAL A 286 -6.75 -14.86 12.00
CA VAL A 286 -6.16 -15.78 12.98
C VAL A 286 -4.75 -16.19 12.56
N ALA A 287 -4.54 -16.52 11.28
CA ALA A 287 -3.22 -16.85 10.75
C ALA A 287 -2.26 -15.63 10.82
N LYS A 288 -2.75 -14.42 10.54
CA LYS A 288 -1.95 -13.17 10.61
C LYS A 288 -1.40 -12.91 12.02
N ASN A 289 -2.17 -13.23 13.06
CA ASN A 289 -1.73 -13.12 14.45
C ASN A 289 -0.55 -14.04 14.81
N ARG A 290 -0.24 -15.07 13.99
CA ARG A 290 0.96 -15.92 14.17
C ARG A 290 2.24 -15.24 13.69
N LEU A 291 2.15 -14.30 12.74
CA LEU A 291 3.30 -13.51 12.28
C LEU A 291 3.67 -12.40 13.26
N GLY A 292 2.65 -11.77 13.84
CA GLY A 292 2.79 -10.75 14.86
C GLY A 292 1.46 -10.50 15.55
N ARG A 293 1.39 -10.77 16.86
CA ARG A 293 0.17 -10.58 17.65
C ARG A 293 -0.15 -9.09 17.77
N ARG A 294 -1.40 -8.72 17.46
CA ARG A 294 -1.93 -7.36 17.64
C ARG A 294 -3.31 -7.43 18.29
N LYS A 295 -3.62 -6.45 19.15
CA LYS A 295 -4.91 -6.37 19.85
C LYS A 295 -6.08 -6.08 18.89
N LYS A 296 -5.84 -5.21 17.91
CA LYS A 296 -6.79 -4.78 16.86
C LYS A 296 -6.27 -5.27 15.50
N GLN A 297 -6.31 -6.59 15.25
CA GLN A 297 -5.86 -7.16 13.98
C GLN A 297 -6.96 -7.02 12.92
N TYR A 298 -6.56 -6.75 11.67
CA TYR A 298 -7.46 -6.56 10.52
C TYR A 298 -6.80 -7.06 9.23
N ILE A 299 -7.57 -7.18 8.14
CA ILE A 299 -7.06 -7.39 6.78
C ILE A 299 -7.03 -6.04 6.04
N GLY A 300 -5.88 -5.71 5.44
CA GLY A 300 -5.68 -4.46 4.69
C GLY A 300 -5.50 -4.72 3.20
N GLY A 301 -5.13 -3.67 2.44
CA GLY A 301 -4.88 -3.78 1.00
C GLY A 301 -6.12 -4.15 0.18
N ALA A 302 -5.90 -4.62 -1.04
CA ALA A 302 -6.97 -5.11 -1.91
C ALA A 302 -7.77 -6.29 -1.30
N PRO A 303 -7.16 -7.30 -0.65
CA PRO A 303 -7.94 -8.35 0.02
C PRO A 303 -8.86 -7.79 1.11
N GLY A 304 -8.42 -6.76 1.83
CA GLY A 304 -9.22 -6.08 2.83
C GLY A 304 -10.45 -5.41 2.23
N LEU A 305 -10.35 -4.79 1.05
CA LEU A 305 -11.50 -4.22 0.34
C LEU A 305 -12.54 -5.30 0.00
N MET A 306 -12.10 -6.45 -0.50
CA MET A 306 -12.99 -7.58 -0.80
C MET A 306 -13.69 -8.08 0.46
N TYR A 307 -12.96 -8.19 1.57
CA TYR A 307 -13.52 -8.62 2.85
C TYR A 307 -14.60 -7.67 3.36
N VAL A 308 -14.34 -6.36 3.37
CA VAL A 308 -15.32 -5.38 3.87
C VAL A 308 -16.53 -5.27 2.95
N MET A 309 -16.37 -5.46 1.63
CA MET A 309 -17.49 -5.52 0.69
C MET A 309 -18.34 -6.78 0.88
N ALA A 310 -17.73 -7.94 1.14
CA ALA A 310 -18.45 -9.17 1.47
C ALA A 310 -19.27 -9.02 2.77
N LEU A 311 -18.66 -8.44 3.82
CA LEU A 311 -19.36 -8.12 5.07
C LEU A 311 -20.50 -7.13 4.86
N LEU A 312 -20.31 -6.13 4.02
CA LEU A 312 -21.33 -5.14 3.69
C LEU A 312 -22.52 -5.78 2.96
N GLN A 313 -22.26 -6.60 1.94
CA GLN A 313 -23.30 -7.30 1.18
C GLN A 313 -24.15 -8.19 2.10
N LEU A 314 -23.51 -9.05 2.90
CA LEU A 314 -24.24 -9.90 3.85
C LEU A 314 -24.96 -9.07 4.91
N GLY A 315 -24.31 -8.01 5.40
CA GLY A 315 -24.82 -7.14 6.45
C GLY A 315 -26.09 -6.39 6.07
N VAL A 316 -26.16 -5.89 4.84
CA VAL A 316 -27.35 -5.18 4.31
C VAL A 316 -28.43 -6.18 3.85
N GLY A 317 -28.01 -7.35 3.36
CA GLY A 317 -28.89 -8.40 2.88
C GLY A 317 -29.39 -9.33 3.99
N THR A 318 -28.70 -10.46 4.13
CA THR A 318 -29.19 -11.66 4.84
C THR A 318 -28.76 -11.77 6.30
N GLU A 319 -27.67 -11.13 6.71
CA GLU A 319 -27.03 -11.30 8.03
C GLU A 319 -26.67 -9.95 8.69
N PRO A 320 -27.61 -9.24 9.34
CA PRO A 320 -27.37 -7.91 9.92
C PRO A 320 -26.22 -7.82 10.94
N SER A 321 -25.87 -8.93 11.60
CA SER A 321 -24.72 -9.02 12.51
C SER A 321 -23.39 -8.67 11.82
N LYS A 322 -23.28 -8.91 10.50
CA LYS A 322 -22.09 -8.60 9.69
C LYS A 322 -21.80 -7.11 9.59
N LEU A 323 -22.78 -6.23 9.76
CA LEU A 323 -22.54 -4.78 9.84
C LEU A 323 -21.76 -4.38 11.09
N SER A 324 -21.94 -5.11 12.19
CA SER A 324 -21.16 -4.90 13.42
C SER A 324 -19.72 -5.39 13.26
N GLU A 325 -19.53 -6.54 12.60
CA GLU A 325 -18.19 -7.04 12.22
C GLU A 325 -17.49 -6.04 11.28
N LEU A 326 -18.17 -5.56 10.24
CA LEU A 326 -17.68 -4.54 9.30
C LEU A 326 -17.21 -3.28 10.03
N SER A 327 -18.04 -2.76 10.93
CA SER A 327 -17.73 -1.54 11.70
C SER A 327 -16.45 -1.73 12.51
N ARG A 328 -16.31 -2.89 13.18
CA ARG A 328 -15.11 -3.22 13.98
C ARG A 328 -13.85 -3.33 13.11
N GLU A 329 -13.93 -4.03 11.98
CA GLU A 329 -12.77 -4.19 11.07
C GLU A 329 -12.31 -2.83 10.52
N LEU A 330 -13.26 -1.98 10.10
CA LEU A 330 -12.96 -0.63 9.61
C LEU A 330 -12.39 0.28 10.70
N GLU A 331 -12.88 0.20 11.94
CA GLU A 331 -12.28 0.92 13.07
C GLU A 331 -10.84 0.48 13.32
N TYR A 332 -10.59 -0.83 13.37
CA TYR A 332 -9.25 -1.37 13.61
C TYR A 332 -8.25 -0.94 12.52
N LEU A 333 -8.71 -0.94 11.27
CA LEU A 333 -7.90 -0.53 10.12
C LEU A 333 -7.66 0.98 10.07
N LEU A 334 -8.68 1.80 10.32
CA LEU A 334 -8.59 3.27 10.21
C LEU A 334 -7.91 3.93 11.42
N ASP A 335 -7.88 3.27 12.57
CA ASP A 335 -7.15 3.71 13.78
C ASP A 335 -5.63 3.45 13.70
N ASP A 336 -5.16 2.56 12.81
CA ASP A 336 -3.72 2.23 12.71
C ASP A 336 -2.96 3.24 11.84
N TYR A 337 -2.62 4.39 12.42
CA TYR A 337 -1.84 5.45 11.76
C TYR A 337 -0.40 5.05 11.43
N ARG A 338 0.09 3.92 11.94
CA ARG A 338 1.47 3.43 11.68
C ARG A 338 1.58 2.71 10.34
N PHE A 339 0.45 2.39 9.72
CA PHE A 339 0.43 1.74 8.42
C PHE A 339 0.11 2.80 7.37
N ALA A 340 1.03 3.02 6.42
CA ALA A 340 0.75 3.80 5.22
C ALA A 340 -0.32 3.05 4.42
N ASN A 341 -1.59 3.37 4.70
CA ASN A 341 -2.70 2.68 4.09
C ASN A 341 -3.11 3.46 2.84
N HIS A 342 -2.46 3.14 1.72
CA HIS A 342 -2.78 3.74 0.43
C HIS A 342 -4.26 3.52 0.02
N TYR A 343 -4.94 2.54 0.61
CA TYR A 343 -6.37 2.28 0.42
C TYR A 343 -7.28 2.99 1.44
N ARG A 344 -6.73 3.83 2.34
CA ARG A 344 -7.47 4.46 3.46
C ARG A 344 -8.73 5.16 2.99
N VAL A 345 -8.65 5.93 1.91
CA VAL A 345 -9.80 6.68 1.38
C VAL A 345 -10.91 5.73 0.90
N SER A 346 -10.56 4.65 0.19
CA SER A 346 -11.52 3.63 -0.22
C SER A 346 -12.19 2.96 0.99
N PHE A 347 -11.45 2.64 2.04
CA PHE A 347 -12.03 2.11 3.29
C PHE A 347 -12.93 3.13 4.00
N MET A 348 -12.58 4.41 3.99
CA MET A 348 -13.43 5.48 4.54
C MET A 348 -14.74 5.62 3.76
N MET A 349 -14.71 5.52 2.43
CA MET A 349 -15.91 5.54 1.59
C MET A 349 -16.83 4.36 1.91
N ILE A 350 -16.28 3.15 2.07
CA ILE A 350 -17.04 1.96 2.48
C ILE A 350 -17.63 2.13 3.90
N LYS A 351 -16.89 2.77 4.82
CA LYS A 351 -17.41 3.10 6.15
C LYS A 351 -18.60 4.06 6.08
N GLN A 352 -18.52 5.09 5.25
CA GLN A 352 -19.59 6.07 5.15
C GLN A 352 -20.83 5.49 4.45
N VAL A 353 -20.65 4.75 3.35
CA VAL A 353 -21.79 4.11 2.66
C VAL A 353 -22.48 3.09 3.57
N SER A 354 -21.74 2.36 4.41
CA SER A 354 -22.37 1.41 5.35
C SER A 354 -23.24 2.12 6.40
N GLN A 355 -22.85 3.33 6.84
CA GLN A 355 -23.68 4.15 7.72
C GLN A 355 -24.97 4.60 7.03
N VAL A 356 -24.90 5.03 5.77
CA VAL A 356 -26.07 5.42 4.97
C VAL A 356 -27.02 4.24 4.77
N LEU A 357 -26.48 3.09 4.36
CA LEU A 357 -27.26 1.87 4.13
C LEU A 357 -27.89 1.32 5.43
N SER A 358 -27.30 1.63 6.59
CA SER A 358 -27.86 1.27 7.90
C SER A 358 -28.83 2.32 8.48
N GLY A 359 -29.10 3.41 7.75
CA GLY A 359 -29.92 4.53 8.24
C GLY A 359 -29.29 5.38 9.35
N LYS A 360 -27.97 5.26 9.57
CA LYS A 360 -27.21 6.06 10.55
C LYS A 360 -26.71 7.40 10.00
N ALA A 361 -26.80 7.59 8.69
CA ALA A 361 -26.48 8.82 7.98
C ALA A 361 -27.47 9.03 6.83
N ASP A 362 -27.80 10.28 6.52
CA ASP A 362 -28.83 10.60 5.53
C ASP A 362 -28.32 10.52 4.09
N SER A 363 -27.06 10.87 3.86
CA SER A 363 -26.46 10.94 2.53
C SER A 363 -24.99 10.51 2.51
N PHE A 364 -24.59 9.99 1.35
CA PHE A 364 -23.18 9.72 1.07
C PHE A 364 -22.55 10.98 0.46
N SER A 365 -21.55 11.54 1.12
CA SER A 365 -20.80 12.70 0.64
C SER A 365 -19.37 12.63 1.16
N VAL A 366 -18.45 12.25 0.28
CA VAL A 366 -17.00 12.31 0.51
C VAL A 366 -16.44 13.31 -0.49
N ALA A 367 -15.85 14.39 0.01
CA ALA A 367 -15.12 15.32 -0.84
C ALA A 367 -13.82 14.67 -1.35
N PRO A 368 -13.38 14.96 -2.58
CA PRO A 368 -12.10 14.50 -3.09
C PRO A 368 -10.97 14.84 -2.13
N SER A 369 -10.13 13.85 -1.83
CA SER A 369 -8.98 14.06 -0.95
C SER A 369 -7.92 14.92 -1.66
N GLY A 370 -6.98 15.51 -0.90
CA GLY A 370 -5.82 16.19 -1.51
C GLY A 370 -4.98 15.26 -2.41
N TYR A 371 -5.11 13.94 -2.25
CA TYR A 371 -4.46 12.93 -3.10
C TYR A 371 -5.17 12.70 -4.42
N SER A 372 -6.41 13.19 -4.61
CA SER A 372 -7.15 13.02 -5.86
C SER A 372 -6.47 13.73 -7.05
N GLN A 373 -5.58 14.70 -6.78
CA GLN A 373 -4.78 15.36 -7.81
C GLN A 373 -3.54 14.55 -8.23
N GLN A 374 -3.15 13.51 -7.48
CA GLN A 374 -2.07 12.62 -7.88
C GLN A 374 -2.56 11.73 -9.03
N ASP A 375 -1.67 11.41 -9.96
CA ASP A 375 -2.00 10.56 -11.11
C ASP A 375 -1.56 9.11 -10.92
N ASP A 376 -1.83 8.55 -9.74
CA ASP A 376 -1.42 7.21 -9.33
C ASP A 376 -2.60 6.23 -9.26
N TYR A 377 -2.33 4.96 -9.00
CA TYR A 377 -3.37 3.93 -8.88
C TYR A 377 -4.38 4.18 -7.75
N TYR A 378 -3.93 4.71 -6.62
CA TYR A 378 -4.77 4.90 -5.44
C TYR A 378 -5.78 6.04 -5.62
N SER A 379 -5.41 7.11 -6.32
CA SER A 379 -6.35 8.15 -6.76
C SER A 379 -7.44 7.60 -7.70
N LYS A 380 -7.12 6.61 -8.55
CA LYS A 380 -8.12 5.97 -9.43
C LYS A 380 -9.07 5.10 -8.64
N LEU A 381 -8.57 4.41 -7.62
CA LEU A 381 -9.44 3.70 -6.67
C LEU A 381 -10.34 4.67 -5.90
N GLU A 382 -9.85 5.83 -5.48
CA GLU A 382 -10.70 6.86 -4.86
C GLU A 382 -11.87 7.23 -5.78
N VAL A 383 -11.61 7.51 -7.05
CA VAL A 383 -12.67 7.84 -8.02
C VAL A 383 -13.65 6.68 -8.20
N LEU A 384 -13.16 5.46 -8.37
CA LEU A 384 -14.01 4.27 -8.54
C LEU A 384 -14.89 4.02 -7.32
N PHE A 385 -14.32 4.03 -6.12
CA PHE A 385 -15.07 3.78 -4.89
C PHE A 385 -16.01 4.94 -4.55
N GLY A 386 -15.67 6.18 -4.90
CA GLY A 386 -16.56 7.33 -4.77
C GLY A 386 -17.81 7.18 -5.64
N CYS A 387 -17.63 6.79 -6.91
CA CYS A 387 -18.73 6.48 -7.83
C CYS A 387 -19.56 5.26 -7.36
N LEU A 388 -18.89 4.17 -6.97
CA LEU A 388 -19.53 2.93 -6.53
C LEU A 388 -20.37 3.13 -5.26
N CYS A 389 -19.80 3.78 -4.25
CA CYS A 389 -20.50 4.08 -3.00
C CYS A 389 -21.65 5.07 -3.22
N GLY A 390 -21.48 6.08 -4.08
CA GLY A 390 -22.56 6.99 -4.46
C GLY A 390 -23.72 6.24 -5.13
N HIS A 391 -23.41 5.32 -6.05
CA HIS A 391 -24.39 4.46 -6.69
C HIS A 391 -25.17 3.60 -5.69
N TRP A 392 -24.47 2.85 -4.82
CA TRP A 392 -25.13 2.04 -3.77
C TRP A 392 -25.97 2.89 -2.81
N ALA A 393 -25.51 4.10 -2.49
CA ALA A 393 -26.25 5.03 -1.65
C ALA A 393 -27.46 5.67 -2.37
N LYS A 394 -27.70 5.43 -3.66
CA LYS A 394 -28.64 6.20 -4.50
C LYS A 394 -28.48 7.72 -4.28
N SER A 395 -27.25 8.18 -4.08
CA SER A 395 -26.90 9.58 -3.88
C SER A 395 -26.16 10.07 -5.12
N ASP A 396 -26.34 11.34 -5.48
CA ASP A 396 -25.50 11.93 -6.52
C ASP A 396 -24.05 11.91 -6.03
N ALA A 397 -23.23 11.07 -6.67
CA ALA A 397 -21.79 11.07 -6.40
C ALA A 397 -21.25 12.48 -6.59
N HIS A 398 -20.26 12.86 -5.79
CA HIS A 398 -19.61 14.16 -5.94
C HIS A 398 -19.20 14.38 -7.40
N SER A 399 -19.54 15.54 -7.97
CA SER A 399 -19.40 15.83 -9.41
C SER A 399 -18.01 15.49 -9.98
N TYR A 400 -16.98 15.77 -9.18
CA TYR A 400 -15.60 15.37 -9.43
C TYR A 400 -15.44 13.89 -9.82
N TYR A 401 -15.98 12.94 -9.05
CA TYR A 401 -15.77 11.51 -9.31
C TYR A 401 -16.39 11.09 -10.65
N HIS A 402 -17.57 11.62 -10.95
CA HIS A 402 -18.26 11.37 -12.21
C HIS A 402 -17.47 11.92 -13.41
N GLN A 403 -16.94 13.15 -13.29
CA GLN A 403 -16.13 13.79 -14.33
C GLN A 403 -14.83 13.02 -14.62
N HIS A 404 -14.23 12.40 -13.62
CA HIS A 404 -12.95 11.69 -13.75
C HIS A 404 -13.08 10.19 -14.05
N LEU A 405 -14.27 9.60 -13.99
CA LEU A 405 -14.49 8.16 -14.12
C LEU A 405 -13.92 7.59 -15.43
N ILE A 406 -14.22 8.19 -16.58
CA ILE A 406 -13.76 7.68 -17.89
C ILE A 406 -12.23 7.72 -17.99
N GLY A 407 -11.60 8.80 -17.54
CA GLY A 407 -10.15 8.90 -17.48
C GLY A 407 -9.52 7.85 -16.57
N CYS A 408 -10.17 7.51 -15.45
CA CYS A 408 -9.72 6.46 -14.55
C CYS A 408 -9.81 5.07 -15.18
N VAL A 409 -10.93 4.76 -15.82
CA VAL A 409 -11.14 3.48 -16.52
C VAL A 409 -10.06 3.26 -17.58
N ASN A 410 -9.80 4.27 -18.41
CA ASN A 410 -8.79 4.15 -19.48
C ASN A 410 -7.37 3.90 -18.94
N LYS A 411 -6.99 4.55 -17.83
CA LYS A 411 -5.66 4.36 -17.22
C LYS A 411 -5.52 2.99 -16.57
N LEU A 412 -6.54 2.52 -15.85
CA LEU A 412 -6.54 1.19 -15.25
C LEU A 412 -6.49 0.08 -16.31
N ALA A 413 -7.21 0.26 -17.43
CA ALA A 413 -7.18 -0.66 -18.56
C ALA A 413 -5.78 -0.72 -19.19
N ALA A 414 -5.15 0.44 -19.41
CA ALA A 414 -3.79 0.53 -19.96
C ALA A 414 -2.76 -0.14 -19.04
N ALA A 415 -2.93 -0.03 -17.72
CA ALA A 415 -2.10 -0.66 -16.70
C ALA A 415 -2.45 -2.13 -16.41
N LYS A 416 -3.39 -2.73 -17.17
CA LYS A 416 -3.84 -4.12 -17.04
C LYS A 416 -4.42 -4.47 -15.65
N GLN A 417 -4.98 -3.48 -14.96
CA GLN A 417 -5.72 -3.65 -13.70
C GLN A 417 -7.19 -3.98 -14.02
N LEU A 418 -7.41 -5.12 -14.68
CA LEU A 418 -8.70 -5.46 -15.31
C LEU A 418 -9.84 -5.61 -14.30
N LEU A 419 -9.57 -6.10 -13.08
CA LEU A 419 -10.60 -6.20 -12.04
C LEU A 419 -11.25 -4.84 -11.73
N PHE A 420 -10.44 -3.82 -11.52
CA PHE A 420 -10.94 -2.48 -11.21
C PHE A 420 -11.42 -1.74 -12.47
N THR A 421 -10.89 -2.11 -13.64
CA THR A 421 -11.40 -1.64 -14.93
C THR A 421 -12.85 -2.08 -15.13
N GLU A 422 -13.17 -3.34 -14.84
CA GLU A 422 -14.53 -3.89 -14.98
C GLU A 422 -15.54 -3.14 -14.10
N ILE A 423 -15.18 -2.81 -12.85
CA ILE A 423 -16.01 -1.99 -11.96
C ILE A 423 -16.34 -0.65 -12.63
N GLY A 424 -15.32 0.04 -13.16
CA GLY A 424 -15.51 1.33 -13.80
C GLY A 424 -16.28 1.27 -15.11
N VAL A 425 -16.15 0.19 -15.88
CA VAL A 425 -16.96 -0.07 -17.09
C VAL A 425 -18.43 -0.25 -16.72
N SER A 426 -18.72 -1.06 -15.70
CA SER A 426 -20.10 -1.24 -15.20
C SER A 426 -20.69 0.06 -14.68
N LEU A 427 -19.92 0.87 -13.94
CA LEU A 427 -20.36 2.20 -13.49
C LEU A 427 -20.61 3.15 -14.66
N ALA A 428 -19.74 3.16 -15.68
CA ALA A 428 -19.93 3.99 -16.86
C ALA A 428 -21.24 3.61 -17.59
N HIS A 429 -21.57 2.33 -17.67
CA HIS A 429 -22.84 1.86 -18.23
C HIS A 429 -24.05 2.30 -17.38
N VAL A 430 -23.99 2.11 -16.06
CA VAL A 430 -25.03 2.57 -15.10
C VAL A 430 -25.28 4.07 -15.25
N PHE A 431 -24.23 4.86 -15.42
CA PHE A 431 -24.28 6.30 -15.57
C PHE A 431 -24.49 6.80 -17.01
N LYS A 432 -24.68 5.90 -17.98
CA LYS A 432 -24.86 6.21 -19.41
C LYS A 432 -23.73 7.08 -19.99
N LEU A 433 -22.51 6.86 -19.53
CA LEU A 433 -21.31 7.53 -20.02
C LEU A 433 -20.73 6.78 -21.22
N SER A 434 -20.28 7.52 -22.23
CA SER A 434 -19.64 6.94 -23.41
C SER A 434 -18.17 6.63 -23.13
N LEU A 435 -17.82 5.34 -23.19
CA LEU A 435 -16.42 4.90 -23.19
C LEU A 435 -15.80 5.13 -24.57
N THR A 436 -14.53 5.54 -24.59
CA THR A 436 -13.80 5.88 -25.82
C THR A 436 -13.39 4.65 -26.65
N SER A 437 -13.39 3.46 -26.06
CA SER A 437 -12.94 2.22 -26.69
C SER A 437 -13.68 1.00 -26.13
N GLN A 438 -13.79 -0.05 -26.94
CA GLN A 438 -14.19 -1.37 -26.43
C GLN A 438 -13.08 -1.90 -25.53
N LEU A 439 -13.38 -2.05 -24.25
CA LEU A 439 -12.46 -2.55 -23.24
C LEU A 439 -12.71 -4.03 -22.99
N GLU A 440 -11.66 -4.74 -22.64
CA GLU A 440 -11.71 -6.15 -22.23
C GLU A 440 -12.65 -6.30 -21.03
N ARG A 441 -13.57 -7.28 -21.11
CA ARG A 441 -14.52 -7.61 -20.06
C ARG A 441 -14.11 -8.92 -19.41
N ILE A 442 -14.26 -9.00 -18.09
CA ILE A 442 -13.96 -10.20 -17.31
C ILE A 442 -15.23 -10.74 -16.66
N GLN A 443 -15.28 -12.05 -16.43
CA GLN A 443 -16.41 -12.71 -15.76
C GLN A 443 -16.16 -12.76 -14.26
N THR A 444 -16.72 -11.80 -13.54
CA THR A 444 -16.71 -11.73 -12.07
C THR A 444 -18.06 -11.24 -11.57
N ILE A 445 -18.32 -11.29 -10.26
CA ILE A 445 -19.48 -10.63 -9.67
C ILE A 445 -19.55 -9.14 -10.09
N ASN A 446 -20.71 -8.67 -10.52
CA ASN A 446 -20.90 -7.26 -10.80
C ASN A 446 -21.02 -6.48 -9.49
N LEU A 447 -19.96 -5.74 -9.13
CA LEU A 447 -19.95 -4.98 -7.89
C LEU A 447 -20.96 -3.81 -7.88
N CYS A 448 -21.43 -3.32 -9.03
CA CYS A 448 -22.50 -2.32 -9.04
C CYS A 448 -23.80 -2.89 -8.46
N ASP A 449 -24.09 -4.15 -8.75
CA ASP A 449 -25.31 -4.86 -8.33
C ASP A 449 -25.13 -5.55 -6.96
N LEU A 450 -23.99 -5.33 -6.29
CA LEU A 450 -23.66 -5.99 -5.02
C LEU A 450 -24.68 -5.66 -3.92
N ILE A 451 -25.20 -4.44 -3.93
CA ILE A 451 -26.09 -3.91 -2.88
C ILE A 451 -27.36 -3.40 -3.52
N GLU A 452 -28.48 -4.01 -3.13
CA GLU A 452 -29.81 -3.46 -3.39
C GLU A 452 -30.24 -2.62 -2.19
N ARG A 453 -30.29 -1.28 -2.34
CA ARG A 453 -30.71 -0.39 -1.26
C ARG A 453 -32.19 -0.61 -0.94
N LYS A 454 -32.47 -1.12 0.27
CA LYS A 454 -33.80 -1.06 0.88
C LYS A 454 -34.20 0.40 1.09
N GLU A 455 -35.44 0.75 0.74
CA GLU A 455 -35.97 2.10 0.94
C GLU A 455 -35.95 2.49 2.43
N SER A 456 -35.77 3.77 2.74
CA SER A 456 -35.60 4.26 4.11
C SER A 456 -36.77 3.90 5.04
N TRP A 457 -37.99 3.84 4.50
CA TRP A 457 -39.18 3.40 5.24
C TRP A 457 -39.11 1.91 5.59
N ALA A 458 -38.57 1.05 4.72
CA ALA A 458 -38.45 -0.39 4.96
C ALA A 458 -37.40 -0.66 6.05
N ILE A 459 -36.30 0.10 6.04
CA ILE A 459 -35.28 0.05 7.09
C ILE A 459 -35.87 0.53 8.43
N ALA A 460 -36.60 1.64 8.43
CA ALA A 460 -37.27 2.15 9.63
C ALA A 460 -38.31 1.15 10.18
N LEU A 461 -39.06 0.48 9.30
CA LEU A 461 -40.03 -0.55 9.65
C LEU A 461 -39.34 -1.79 10.26
N GLU A 462 -38.25 -2.29 9.65
CA GLU A 462 -37.47 -3.40 10.19
C GLU A 462 -36.87 -3.06 11.57
N GLN A 463 -36.37 -1.83 11.76
CA GLN A 463 -35.89 -1.36 13.06
C GLN A 463 -37.01 -1.27 14.10
N LEU A 464 -38.20 -0.80 13.71
CA LEU A 464 -39.38 -0.77 14.59
C LEU A 464 -39.82 -2.19 14.98
N ILE A 465 -39.84 -3.13 14.04
CA ILE A 465 -40.17 -4.55 14.31
C ILE A 465 -39.13 -5.17 15.25
N ALA A 466 -37.84 -4.90 15.05
CA ALA A 466 -36.78 -5.39 15.92
C ALA A 466 -36.86 -4.81 17.34
N LEU A 467 -37.30 -3.57 17.49
CA LEU A 467 -37.57 -2.96 18.79
C LEU A 467 -38.73 -3.66 19.51
N ASP A 468 -39.79 -4.04 18.77
CA ASP A 468 -40.98 -4.71 19.31
C ASP A 468 -40.73 -6.18 19.73
N GLN A 469 -39.75 -6.83 19.09
CA GLN A 469 -39.31 -8.20 19.44
C GLN A 469 -38.33 -8.26 20.62
N THR A 470 -37.95 -7.12 21.19
CA THR A 470 -37.18 -7.09 22.44
C THR A 470 -38.11 -7.48 23.60
N PRO A 471 -37.86 -8.55 24.36
CA PRO A 471 -38.77 -8.94 25.44
C PRO A 471 -38.90 -7.80 26.43
N ALA A 472 -40.14 -7.36 26.66
CA ALA A 472 -40.47 -6.36 27.65
C ALA A 472 -39.90 -6.79 29.02
N VAL A 473 -38.83 -6.13 29.45
CA VAL A 473 -38.32 -6.28 30.81
C VAL A 473 -39.41 -5.76 31.74
N ALA A 474 -39.99 -6.68 32.51
CA ALA A 474 -41.05 -6.40 33.47
C ALA A 474 -40.69 -5.21 34.38
N PRO A 475 -41.67 -4.35 34.73
CA PRO A 475 -41.42 -3.18 35.56
C PRO A 475 -41.06 -3.66 36.97
N THR A 476 -39.77 -3.61 37.30
CA THR A 476 -39.29 -3.92 38.64
C THR A 476 -39.48 -2.69 39.52
N LYS A 477 -40.24 -2.92 40.60
CA LYS A 477 -40.59 -2.03 41.71
C LYS A 477 -39.53 -0.96 42.02
N THR A 478 -40.05 0.24 42.25
CA THR A 478 -39.41 1.43 42.79
C THR A 478 -38.69 1.14 44.11
N THR A 479 -37.38 0.94 44.02
CA THR A 479 -36.45 1.39 45.06
C THR A 479 -35.98 2.79 44.69
N ASP A 480 -35.90 3.69 45.67
CA ASP A 480 -35.41 5.07 45.49
C ASP A 480 -34.07 5.06 44.75
N LYS A 481 -34.12 5.38 43.45
CA LYS A 481 -32.93 5.44 42.59
C LYS A 481 -32.34 6.82 42.76
N GLN A 482 -31.28 6.91 43.58
CA GLN A 482 -30.43 8.09 43.58
C GLN A 482 -29.97 8.37 42.15
N THR A 483 -30.33 9.55 41.67
CA THR A 483 -30.00 10.06 40.34
C THR A 483 -29.07 11.25 40.53
N ARG A 484 -28.06 11.39 39.67
CA ARG A 484 -27.14 12.53 39.69
C ARG A 484 -26.80 12.98 38.28
N ILE A 485 -26.38 14.23 38.15
CA ILE A 485 -25.72 14.71 36.95
C ILE A 485 -24.20 14.56 37.08
N VAL A 486 -23.53 14.35 35.96
CA VAL A 486 -22.06 14.41 35.85
C VAL A 486 -21.71 15.28 34.66
N TRP A 487 -20.88 16.29 34.90
CA TRP A 487 -20.32 17.16 33.88
C TRP A 487 -18.96 16.63 33.43
N LEU A 488 -18.81 16.41 32.13
CA LEU A 488 -17.60 15.88 31.52
C LEU A 488 -17.00 16.94 30.61
N LEU A 489 -15.77 17.33 30.91
CA LEU A 489 -14.98 18.24 30.09
C LEU A 489 -13.81 17.46 29.48
N ASP A 490 -13.82 17.31 28.16
CA ASP A 490 -12.77 16.62 27.39
C ASP A 490 -11.99 17.62 26.53
N PRO A 491 -10.76 17.99 26.90
CA PRO A 491 -9.94 18.92 26.14
C PRO A 491 -9.40 18.27 24.84
N GLN A 492 -9.65 18.92 23.70
CA GLN A 492 -9.20 18.52 22.37
C GLN A 492 -8.23 19.54 21.76
N ARG A 493 -7.49 19.14 20.71
CA ARG A 493 -6.43 19.96 20.08
C ARG A 493 -6.89 21.35 19.59
N TYR A 494 -8.17 21.52 19.30
CA TYR A 494 -8.75 22.78 18.82
C TYR A 494 -10.03 23.20 19.58
N GLY A 495 -10.22 22.75 20.81
CA GLY A 495 -11.40 23.12 21.62
C GLY A 495 -11.60 22.21 22.83
N CYS A 496 -12.76 22.30 23.48
CA CYS A 496 -13.16 21.40 24.55
C CYS A 496 -14.56 20.85 24.27
N ASN A 497 -14.75 19.53 24.39
CA ASN A 497 -16.07 18.94 24.39
C ASN A 497 -16.62 18.97 25.82
N PHE A 498 -17.82 19.53 25.99
CA PHE A 498 -18.47 19.63 27.30
C PHE A 498 -19.84 18.94 27.23
N GLU A 499 -20.01 17.87 28.01
CA GLU A 499 -21.23 17.06 28.01
C GLU A 499 -21.75 16.87 29.44
N ALA A 500 -23.08 16.87 29.57
CA ALA A 500 -23.75 16.49 30.81
C ALA A 500 -24.37 15.09 30.67
N LYS A 501 -24.19 14.23 31.67
CA LYS A 501 -24.78 12.88 31.70
C LYS A 501 -25.56 12.64 33.00
N GLU A 502 -26.79 12.17 32.87
CA GLU A 502 -27.61 11.68 33.98
C GLU A 502 -27.21 10.25 34.32
N GLN A 503 -26.75 9.99 35.53
CA GLN A 503 -26.43 8.65 36.04
C GLN A 503 -27.44 8.23 37.09
N LYS A 504 -27.78 6.93 37.09
CA LYS A 504 -28.66 6.32 38.10
C LYS A 504 -27.87 5.28 38.87
N LEU A 505 -28.06 5.25 40.19
CA LEU A 505 -27.44 4.27 41.06
C LEU A 505 -28.16 2.92 40.93
N GLY A 506 -27.44 1.88 40.52
CA GLY A 506 -27.91 0.51 40.44
C GLY A 506 -27.14 -0.43 41.35
N LYS A 507 -27.45 -1.73 41.29
CA LYS A 507 -26.80 -2.78 42.11
C LYS A 507 -25.28 -2.89 41.91
N GLY A 508 -24.75 -2.42 40.78
CA GLY A 508 -23.33 -2.43 40.44
C GLY A 508 -22.66 -1.05 40.47
N GLY A 509 -23.26 -0.07 41.15
CA GLY A 509 -22.79 1.32 41.17
C GLY A 509 -23.51 2.21 40.14
N TRP A 510 -22.88 3.34 39.79
CA TRP A 510 -23.45 4.32 38.87
C TRP A 510 -23.47 3.82 37.43
N SER A 511 -24.57 4.07 36.71
CA SER A 511 -24.67 3.75 35.28
C SER A 511 -23.71 4.58 34.43
N LYS A 512 -23.45 4.14 33.18
CA LYS A 512 -22.63 4.90 32.20
C LYS A 512 -23.19 6.29 31.87
N GLY A 513 -24.47 6.52 32.20
CA GLY A 513 -25.16 7.79 32.09
C GLY A 513 -25.79 8.05 30.73
N ARG A 514 -26.92 8.73 30.74
CA ARG A 514 -27.64 9.21 29.54
C ARG A 514 -27.25 10.65 29.26
N SER A 515 -26.81 10.96 28.05
CA SER A 515 -26.48 12.35 27.66
C SER A 515 -27.72 13.24 27.72
N ILE A 516 -27.58 14.41 28.34
CA ILE A 516 -28.58 15.48 28.36
C ILE A 516 -28.02 16.65 27.56
N SER A 517 -28.86 17.24 26.69
CA SER A 517 -28.46 18.43 25.94
C SER A 517 -28.35 19.65 26.87
N LEU A 518 -27.28 20.43 26.73
CA LEU A 518 -27.07 21.65 27.51
C LEU A 518 -28.21 22.65 27.36
N LYS A 519 -28.80 22.74 26.16
CA LYS A 519 -29.98 23.58 25.87
C LYS A 519 -31.20 23.20 26.70
N ARG A 520 -31.35 21.92 27.04
CA ARG A 520 -32.46 21.45 27.89
C ARG A 520 -32.19 21.76 29.35
N LEU A 521 -30.94 21.59 29.80
CA LEU A 521 -30.51 21.94 31.15
C LEU A 521 -30.67 23.43 31.46
N SER A 522 -30.49 24.31 30.48
CA SER A 522 -30.68 25.76 30.67
C SER A 522 -32.13 26.24 30.56
N LYS A 523 -33.00 25.52 29.83
CA LYS A 523 -34.40 25.93 29.61
C LYS A 523 -35.41 25.23 30.50
N GLU A 524 -35.10 24.02 30.93
CA GLU A 524 -35.98 23.13 31.68
C GLU A 524 -35.29 22.68 32.98
N THR A 525 -34.49 23.54 33.61
CA THR A 525 -33.72 23.21 34.83
C THR A 525 -34.62 22.65 35.93
N ASP A 526 -35.82 23.19 36.08
CA ASP A 526 -36.82 22.78 37.08
C ASP A 526 -37.38 21.36 36.84
N SER A 527 -37.15 20.78 35.65
CA SER A 527 -37.55 19.39 35.35
C SER A 527 -36.61 18.33 35.94
N PHE A 528 -35.53 18.76 36.60
CA PHE A 528 -34.51 17.90 37.20
C PHE A 528 -34.43 18.13 38.72
N ASP A 529 -35.11 17.27 39.48
CA ASP A 529 -35.23 17.32 40.94
C ASP A 529 -33.96 16.93 41.72
N TYR A 530 -32.95 16.42 41.02
CA TYR A 530 -31.69 15.92 41.58
C TYR A 530 -30.50 16.88 41.40
N LEU A 531 -30.70 18.06 40.81
CA LEU A 531 -29.61 19.03 40.62
C LEU A 531 -29.27 19.74 41.93
N THR A 532 -27.98 19.84 42.23
CA THR A 532 -27.47 20.66 43.35
C THR A 532 -27.54 22.15 43.04
N VAL A 533 -27.32 23.00 44.05
CA VAL A 533 -27.27 24.45 43.85
C VAL A 533 -26.12 24.82 42.90
N GLU A 534 -25.00 24.10 42.97
CA GLU A 534 -23.85 24.25 42.08
C GLU A 534 -24.16 23.81 40.65
N ASP A 535 -24.88 22.69 40.47
CA ASP A 535 -25.33 22.24 39.14
C ASP A 535 -26.31 23.24 38.51
N GLN A 536 -27.21 23.81 39.31
CA GLN A 536 -28.13 24.85 38.85
C GLN A 536 -27.38 26.12 38.44
N ALA A 537 -26.26 26.45 39.10
CA ALA A 537 -25.41 27.56 38.70
C ALA A 537 -24.70 27.31 37.36
N LEU A 538 -24.31 26.07 37.06
CA LEU A 538 -23.73 25.67 35.77
C LEU A 538 -24.75 25.70 34.61
N CYS A 539 -26.04 25.60 34.92
CA CYS A 539 -27.12 25.65 33.93
C CYS A 539 -27.52 27.07 33.49
N ARG A 540 -27.06 28.11 34.21
CA ARG A 540 -27.31 29.54 33.92
C ARG A 540 -26.16 30.14 33.15
#